data_AF-A0A7V5PG57-F1
#
_entry.id   AF-A0A7V5PG57-F1
#
_cell.length_a   1.000
_cell.length_b   1.000
_cell.length_c   1.000
_cell.angle_alpha   90.00
_cell.angle_beta   90.00
_cell.angle_gamma   90.00
#
_symmetry.space_group_name_H-M   'P 1'
#
loop_
_entity.id
_entity.type
_entity.pdbx_description
1 polymer ?
#
loop_
_entity_poly.entity_id
_entity_poly.type
_entity_poly.pdbx_seq_one_letter_code
_entity_poly.pdbx_strand_id
1 'polypeptide(L)'
;MHHRAWAGVSARNHNEEHMMMNENAEDRLIARQILGLGGNLDQLDPWDEDIARRKAAEEGVELTEDHWTVLHFLRAQYDAHGDELQATKLIRELASRFKDKGGKRYLYELFPKGPISQGSRIAGIPAPEGSDDPSFGSVH
;
A
#
# COMPACT_ATOMS: atom_id res chain seq x y z
N MET A 1 70.38 -19.49 7.15
CA MET A 1 69.31 -20.44 6.75
C MET A 1 67.99 -19.85 7.26
N HIS A 2 67.42 -18.82 6.64
CA HIS A 2 66.47 -18.89 5.50
C HIS A 2 65.42 -19.99 5.66
N HIS A 3 64.20 -19.64 6.10
CA HIS A 3 63.07 -19.55 5.17
C HIS A 3 61.86 -18.83 5.82
N ARG A 4 61.40 -17.79 5.12
CA ARG A 4 60.07 -17.19 5.27
C ARG A 4 59.06 -18.14 4.61
N ALA A 5 57.84 -18.21 5.13
CA ALA A 5 56.66 -18.55 4.33
C ALA A 5 55.50 -17.66 4.78
N TRP A 6 55.25 -16.67 3.93
CA TRP A 6 54.09 -15.80 3.89
C TRP A 6 53.03 -16.54 3.08
N ALA A 7 51.84 -16.75 3.62
CA ALA A 7 50.70 -17.21 2.85
C ALA A 7 49.54 -16.25 3.11
N GLY A 8 49.43 -15.24 2.26
CA GLY A 8 48.18 -14.53 2.06
C GLY A 8 47.40 -15.23 0.96
N VAL A 9 46.10 -15.46 1.19
CA VAL A 9 45.05 -15.24 0.17
C VAL A 9 43.80 -14.72 0.88
N SER A 10 43.41 -13.55 0.43
CA SER A 10 42.16 -12.83 0.65
C SER A 10 40.92 -13.67 0.33
N ALA A 11 39.93 -13.69 1.22
CA ALA A 11 38.52 -13.65 0.83
C ALA A 11 37.67 -13.19 2.03
N ARG A 12 37.14 -11.98 1.89
CA ARG A 12 35.95 -11.50 2.59
C ARG A 12 34.90 -12.62 2.64
N ASN A 13 34.40 -12.95 3.82
CA ASN A 13 33.05 -13.49 3.93
C ASN A 13 32.25 -12.58 4.86
N HIS A 14 31.97 -11.40 4.32
CA HIS A 14 30.97 -10.47 4.82
C HIS A 14 29.64 -10.92 4.22
N ASN A 15 29.14 -12.09 4.64
CA ASN A 15 27.90 -12.65 4.08
C ASN A 15 27.14 -13.50 5.11
N GLU A 16 27.04 -12.99 6.34
CA GLU A 16 26.16 -13.56 7.38
C GLU A 16 25.13 -12.54 7.90
N GLU A 17 25.13 -11.30 7.39
CA GLU A 17 24.14 -10.27 7.76
C GLU A 17 23.14 -9.95 6.63
N HIS A 18 23.27 -10.60 5.48
CA HIS A 18 22.39 -10.41 4.32
C HIS A 18 21.36 -11.54 4.13
N MET A 19 21.02 -12.26 5.20
CA MET A 19 20.13 -13.42 5.15
C MET A 19 19.05 -13.38 6.25
N MET A 20 18.40 -12.23 6.43
CA MET A 20 17.13 -12.13 7.16
C MET A 20 16.14 -11.20 6.45
N MET A 21 15.94 -11.37 5.14
CA MET A 21 14.80 -10.75 4.43
C MET A 21 14.34 -11.64 3.27
N ASN A 22 14.04 -12.91 3.55
CA ASN A 22 13.13 -13.69 2.71
C ASN A 22 12.15 -14.44 3.61
N GLU A 23 11.39 -13.68 4.39
CA GLU A 23 10.13 -14.16 4.90
C GLU A 23 9.11 -13.95 3.78
N ASN A 24 8.50 -15.04 3.29
CA ASN A 24 7.39 -14.96 2.36
C ASN A 24 6.39 -13.93 2.89
N ALA A 25 5.97 -12.99 2.04
CA ALA A 25 4.96 -11.99 2.41
C ALA A 25 3.71 -12.64 3.01
N GLU A 26 3.38 -13.86 2.55
CA GLU A 26 2.29 -14.69 3.07
C GLU A 26 2.51 -15.15 4.51
N ASP A 27 3.73 -15.53 4.89
CA ASP A 27 4.05 -15.99 6.25
C ASP A 27 3.97 -14.83 7.25
N ARG A 28 4.45 -13.65 6.84
CA ARG A 28 4.29 -12.39 7.61
C ARG A 28 2.83 -12.01 7.77
N LEU A 29 2.00 -12.17 6.73
CA LEU A 29 0.57 -11.89 6.79
C LEU A 29 -0.16 -12.85 7.74
N ILE A 30 0.16 -14.14 7.67
CA ILE A 30 -0.40 -15.15 8.57
C ILE A 30 0.01 -14.86 10.02
N ALA A 31 1.29 -14.62 10.28
CA ALA A 31 1.80 -14.29 11.61
C ALA A 31 1.13 -13.02 12.16
N ARG A 32 0.97 -12.00 11.32
CA ARG A 32 0.28 -10.74 11.65
C ARG A 32 -1.17 -10.96 12.02
N GLN A 33 -1.90 -11.79 11.28
CA GLN A 33 -3.29 -12.11 11.58
C GLN A 33 -3.42 -12.93 12.88
N ILE A 34 -2.51 -13.88 13.13
CA ILE A 34 -2.44 -14.62 14.39
C ILE A 34 -2.13 -13.69 15.58
N LEU A 35 -1.23 -12.72 15.39
CA LEU A 35 -0.82 -11.75 16.40
C LEU A 35 -1.80 -10.56 16.54
N GLY A 36 -2.85 -10.48 15.71
CA GLY A 36 -3.82 -9.39 15.75
C GLY A 36 -3.27 -8.02 15.30
N LEU A 37 -2.23 -8.02 14.47
CA LEU A 37 -1.53 -6.81 14.00
C LEU A 37 -2.09 -6.28 12.64
N GLY A 38 -3.13 -6.89 12.08
CA GLY A 38 -3.82 -6.45 10.86
C GLY A 38 -4.79 -5.28 11.10
N GLY A 39 -5.31 -4.68 10.03
CA GLY A 39 -6.34 -3.64 10.13
C GLY A 39 -7.69 -4.28 10.39
N ASN A 40 -8.42 -3.80 11.40
CA ASN A 40 -9.69 -4.41 11.75
C ASN A 40 -10.85 -3.63 11.12
N LEU A 41 -11.35 -4.10 9.98
CA LEU A 41 -12.48 -3.47 9.30
C LEU A 41 -13.74 -3.44 10.19
N ASP A 42 -13.91 -4.39 11.12
CA ASP A 42 -15.03 -4.41 12.08
C ASP A 42 -14.93 -3.33 13.16
N GLN A 43 -13.77 -2.70 13.35
CA GLN A 43 -13.58 -1.55 14.24
C GLN A 43 -13.85 -0.21 13.55
N LEU A 44 -13.96 -0.22 12.23
CA LEU A 44 -14.30 0.97 11.45
C LEU A 44 -15.82 1.15 11.39
N ASP A 45 -16.24 2.35 10.99
CA ASP A 45 -17.64 2.59 10.69
C ASP A 45 -18.15 1.58 9.64
N PRO A 46 -19.41 1.12 9.78
CA PRO A 46 -20.01 0.22 8.81
C PRO A 46 -19.88 0.81 7.41
N TRP A 47 -19.45 -0.04 6.48
CA TRP A 47 -19.24 0.32 5.09
C TRP A 47 -19.94 -0.69 4.20
N ASP A 48 -20.74 -0.17 3.28
CA ASP A 48 -21.40 -0.91 2.22
C ASP A 48 -21.43 -0.05 0.94
N GLU A 49 -21.95 -0.61 -0.14
CA GLU A 49 -21.97 0.08 -1.43
C GLU A 49 -22.77 1.38 -1.43
N ASP A 50 -23.86 1.49 -0.67
CA ASP A 50 -24.66 2.71 -0.56
C ASP A 50 -23.86 3.82 0.14
N ILE A 51 -23.18 3.48 1.24
CA ILE A 51 -22.30 4.41 1.96
C ILE A 51 -21.16 4.88 1.05
N ALA A 52 -20.54 3.96 0.31
CA ALA A 52 -19.48 4.31 -0.64
C ALA A 52 -20.00 5.23 -1.75
N ARG A 53 -21.16 4.96 -2.33
CA ARG A 53 -21.78 5.82 -3.36
C ARG A 53 -22.09 7.21 -2.82
N ARG A 54 -22.62 7.33 -1.59
CA ARG A 54 -22.88 8.62 -0.94
C ARG A 54 -21.60 9.42 -0.74
N LYS A 55 -20.55 8.79 -0.18
CA LYS A 55 -19.23 9.44 -0.01
C LYS A 55 -18.60 9.84 -1.34
N ALA A 56 -18.72 9.01 -2.37
CA ALA A 56 -18.21 9.32 -3.70
C ALA A 56 -18.96 10.51 -4.33
N ALA A 57 -20.28 10.56 -4.17
CA ALA A 57 -21.08 11.69 -4.64
C ALA A 57 -20.69 13.02 -3.95
N GLU A 58 -20.44 13.00 -2.63
CA GLU A 58 -19.93 14.15 -1.87
C GLU A 58 -18.54 14.60 -2.38
N GLU A 59 -17.74 13.65 -2.85
CA GLU A 59 -16.41 13.88 -3.43
C GLU A 59 -16.42 14.33 -4.89
N GLY A 60 -17.58 14.24 -5.57
CA GLY A 60 -17.73 14.52 -7.00
C GLY A 60 -17.26 13.37 -7.92
N VAL A 61 -17.30 12.13 -7.41
CA VAL A 61 -16.86 10.92 -8.12
C VAL A 61 -18.06 9.99 -8.37
N GLU A 62 -18.20 9.51 -9.61
CA GLU A 62 -19.17 8.47 -9.96
C GLU A 62 -18.51 7.10 -9.92
N LEU A 63 -19.02 6.19 -9.08
CA LEU A 63 -18.41 4.87 -8.89
C LEU A 63 -18.72 3.91 -10.04
N THR A 64 -17.80 3.84 -10.99
CA THR A 64 -17.74 2.77 -12.02
C THR A 64 -17.07 1.49 -11.49
N GLU A 65 -17.11 0.40 -12.27
CA GLU A 65 -16.46 -0.89 -11.94
C GLU A 65 -14.96 -0.74 -11.60
N ASP A 66 -14.27 0.19 -12.27
CA ASP A 66 -12.86 0.45 -12.01
C ASP A 66 -12.65 1.15 -10.66
N HIS A 67 -13.56 2.02 -10.25
CA HIS A 67 -13.52 2.62 -8.92
C HIS A 67 -13.74 1.54 -7.86
N TRP A 68 -14.74 0.68 -8.01
CA TRP A 68 -14.99 -0.44 -7.09
C TRP A 68 -13.77 -1.34 -6.95
N THR A 69 -13.08 -1.62 -8.05
CA THR A 69 -11.83 -2.40 -8.04
C THR A 69 -10.77 -1.74 -7.16
N VAL A 70 -10.61 -0.42 -7.23
CA VAL A 70 -9.68 0.32 -6.35
C VAL A 70 -10.14 0.30 -4.90
N LEU A 71 -11.42 0.57 -4.62
CA LEU A 71 -11.97 0.60 -3.26
C LEU A 71 -11.81 -0.74 -2.55
N HIS A 72 -12.19 -1.84 -3.22
CA HIS A 72 -12.03 -3.19 -2.66
C HIS A 72 -10.56 -3.56 -2.47
N PHE A 73 -9.68 -3.16 -3.40
CA PHE A 73 -8.24 -3.37 -3.23
C PHE A 73 -7.74 -2.65 -1.97
N LEU A 74 -8.08 -1.37 -1.77
CA LEU A 74 -7.68 -0.60 -0.60
C LEU A 74 -8.17 -1.22 0.70
N ARG A 75 -9.45 -1.64 0.76
CA ARG A 75 -10.02 -2.33 1.94
C ARG A 75 -9.29 -3.64 2.23
N ALA A 76 -9.00 -4.44 1.21
CA ALA A 76 -8.26 -5.70 1.38
C ALA A 76 -6.82 -5.49 1.86
N GLN A 77 -6.15 -4.44 1.37
CA GLN A 77 -4.81 -4.10 1.82
C GLN A 77 -4.82 -3.59 3.27
N TYR A 78 -5.82 -2.82 3.66
CA TYR A 78 -6.00 -2.39 5.05
C TYR A 78 -6.27 -3.56 5.97
N ASP A 79 -7.17 -4.47 5.60
CA ASP A 79 -7.43 -5.69 6.37
C ASP A 79 -6.14 -6.49 6.63
N ALA A 80 -5.32 -6.65 5.59
CA ALA A 80 -4.06 -7.39 5.64
C ALA A 80 -2.94 -6.69 6.43
N HIS A 81 -2.84 -5.35 6.35
CA HIS A 81 -1.65 -4.60 6.82
C HIS A 81 -1.93 -3.57 7.91
N GLY A 82 -3.18 -3.17 8.13
CA GLY A 82 -3.57 -2.14 9.09
C GLY A 82 -2.85 -0.82 8.88
N ASP A 83 -2.39 -0.21 9.96
CA ASP A 83 -1.72 1.09 9.94
C ASP A 83 -0.34 1.08 9.26
N GLU A 84 0.23 -0.08 8.94
CA GLU A 84 1.49 -0.18 8.19
C GLU A 84 1.32 -0.05 6.67
N LEU A 85 0.11 0.31 6.21
CA LEU A 85 -0.13 0.62 4.82
C LEU A 85 0.77 1.74 4.31
N GLN A 86 1.49 1.46 3.21
CA GLN A 86 2.34 2.45 2.55
C GLN A 86 1.69 2.93 1.25
N ALA A 87 1.33 4.22 1.18
CA ALA A 87 0.71 4.83 0.01
C ALA A 87 1.49 4.57 -1.29
N THR A 88 2.83 4.64 -1.22
CA THR A 88 3.73 4.40 -2.36
C THR A 88 3.66 2.96 -2.88
N LYS A 89 3.43 1.97 -2.01
CA LYS A 89 3.28 0.57 -2.41
C LYS A 89 1.94 0.37 -3.10
N LEU A 90 0.86 0.87 -2.49
CA LEU A 90 -0.50 0.78 -3.04
C LEU A 90 -0.60 1.40 -4.44
N ILE A 91 -0.06 2.61 -4.63
CA ILE A 91 -0.13 3.28 -5.93
C ILE A 91 0.67 2.53 -7.00
N ARG A 92 1.79 1.90 -6.64
CA ARG A 92 2.60 1.08 -7.56
C ARG A 92 1.84 -0.18 -7.99
N GLU A 93 1.23 -0.88 -7.03
CA GLU A 93 0.44 -2.09 -7.30
C GLU A 93 -0.79 -1.78 -8.16
N LEU A 94 -1.55 -0.75 -7.81
CA LEU A 94 -2.67 -0.29 -8.62
C LEU A 94 -2.21 0.15 -10.02
N ALA A 95 -1.12 0.91 -10.13
CA ALA A 95 -0.62 1.32 -11.45
C ALA A 95 -0.21 0.12 -12.32
N SER A 96 0.29 -0.96 -11.70
CA SER A 96 0.57 -2.23 -12.38
C SER A 96 -0.72 -2.93 -12.83
N ARG A 97 -1.73 -3.01 -11.96
CA ARG A 97 -3.04 -3.63 -12.27
C ARG A 97 -3.79 -2.91 -13.39
N PHE A 98 -3.69 -1.58 -13.42
CA PHE A 98 -4.35 -0.74 -14.42
C PHE A 98 -3.43 -0.36 -15.58
N LYS A 99 -2.30 -1.05 -15.76
CA LYS A 99 -1.29 -0.72 -16.78
C LYS A 99 -1.90 -0.65 -18.19
N ASP A 100 -2.78 -1.58 -18.53
CA ASP A 100 -3.45 -1.64 -19.84
C ASP A 100 -4.46 -0.50 -20.06
N LYS A 101 -4.91 0.15 -18.98
CA LYS A 101 -5.82 1.31 -19.01
C LYS A 101 -5.09 2.66 -18.89
N GLY A 102 -3.77 2.66 -18.77
CA GLY A 102 -2.95 3.88 -18.62
C GLY A 102 -2.26 4.02 -17.25
N GLY A 103 -2.34 3.00 -16.40
CA GLY A 103 -1.61 2.87 -15.14
C GLY A 103 -1.86 4.03 -14.18
N LYS A 104 -0.79 4.62 -13.65
CA LYS A 104 -0.88 5.71 -12.68
C LYS A 104 -1.73 6.87 -13.18
N ARG A 105 -1.59 7.28 -14.46
CA ARG A 105 -2.35 8.40 -15.01
C ARG A 105 -3.86 8.14 -14.94
N TYR A 106 -4.28 6.94 -15.35
CA TYR A 106 -5.68 6.53 -15.30
C TYR A 106 -6.26 6.56 -13.88
N LEU A 107 -5.47 6.17 -12.88
CA LEU A 107 -5.90 6.23 -11.48
C LEU A 107 -6.18 7.68 -11.00
N TYR A 108 -5.45 8.67 -11.50
CA TYR A 108 -5.75 10.09 -11.22
C TYR A 108 -6.93 10.62 -12.03
N GLU A 109 -7.31 9.95 -13.13
CA GLU A 109 -8.56 10.26 -13.85
C GLU A 109 -9.77 9.72 -13.07
N LEU A 110 -9.66 8.52 -12.48
CA LEU A 110 -10.69 7.95 -11.60
C LEU A 110 -10.83 8.74 -10.29
N PHE A 111 -9.72 9.12 -9.68
CA PHE A 111 -9.68 9.80 -8.38
C PHE A 111 -8.86 11.09 -8.48
N PRO A 112 -9.48 12.20 -8.94
CA PRO A 112 -8.78 13.45 -9.23
C PRO A 112 -8.13 14.11 -8.01
N LYS A 113 -8.63 13.84 -6.79
CA LYS A 113 -8.02 14.35 -5.55
C LYS A 113 -6.96 13.42 -4.97
N GLY A 114 -6.60 12.37 -5.71
CA GLY A 114 -5.56 11.42 -5.34
C GLY A 114 -6.13 10.00 -5.19
N PRO A 115 -5.60 9.00 -5.91
CA PRO A 115 -6.14 7.64 -5.90
C PRO A 115 -6.04 6.92 -4.56
N ILE A 116 -5.03 7.25 -3.75
CA ILE A 116 -4.89 6.65 -2.42
C ILE A 116 -5.70 7.42 -1.38
N SER A 117 -5.54 8.75 -1.32
CA SER A 117 -6.22 9.60 -0.33
C SER A 117 -7.74 9.61 -0.53
N GLN A 118 -8.20 9.97 -1.73
CA GLN A 118 -9.63 10.01 -2.08
C GLN A 118 -10.23 8.61 -2.07
N GLY A 119 -9.51 7.62 -2.61
CA GLY A 119 -9.92 6.21 -2.58
C GLY A 119 -10.11 5.69 -1.16
N SER A 120 -9.18 5.97 -0.24
CA SER A 120 -9.25 5.51 1.16
C SER A 120 -10.45 6.11 1.89
N ARG A 121 -10.71 7.41 1.68
CA ARG A 121 -11.85 8.11 2.29
C ARG A 121 -13.20 7.52 1.84
N ILE A 122 -13.35 7.27 0.53
CA ILE A 122 -14.55 6.62 -0.03
C ILE A 122 -14.66 5.16 0.41
N ALA A 123 -13.53 4.44 0.50
CA ALA A 123 -13.44 3.07 0.99
C ALA A 123 -13.71 2.95 2.50
N GLY A 124 -13.82 4.07 3.22
CA GLY A 124 -14.10 4.09 4.65
C GLY A 124 -12.94 3.57 5.50
N ILE A 125 -11.71 3.66 5.02
CA ILE A 125 -10.51 3.26 5.75
C ILE A 125 -9.66 4.50 6.10
N PRO A 126 -8.86 4.46 7.17
CA PRO A 126 -7.90 5.53 7.44
C PRO A 126 -6.89 5.63 6.28
N ALA A 127 -6.63 6.85 5.83
CA ALA A 127 -5.68 7.09 4.77
C ALA A 127 -4.24 6.82 5.29
N PRO A 128 -3.38 6.14 4.51
CA PRO A 128 -2.02 5.87 4.92
C PRO A 128 -1.19 7.15 5.06
N GLU A 129 -0.24 7.15 5.98
CA GLU A 129 0.66 8.28 6.23
C GLU A 129 1.39 8.71 4.94
N GLY A 130 1.44 10.02 4.67
CA GLY A 130 2.07 10.59 3.48
C GLY A 130 1.21 10.56 2.20
N SER A 131 -0.06 10.17 2.28
CA SER A 131 -1.02 10.29 1.17
C SER A 131 -1.74 11.64 1.10
N ASP A 132 -1.71 12.41 2.18
CA ASP A 132 -2.23 13.78 2.25
C ASP A 132 -1.16 14.73 1.70
N ASP A 133 -1.35 15.19 0.47
CA ASP A 133 -0.58 16.31 -0.09
C ASP A 133 -1.33 17.60 0.29
N PRO A 134 -0.81 18.42 1.23
CA PRO A 134 -1.49 19.65 1.63
C PRO A 134 -1.51 20.75 0.54
N SER A 135 -1.05 20.47 -0.69
CA SER A 135 -0.96 21.49 -1.76
C SER A 135 -2.27 21.70 -2.53
N PHE A 136 -3.31 20.90 -2.30
CA PHE A 136 -4.64 21.15 -2.87
C PHE A 136 -5.58 21.74 -1.82
N GLY A 137 -5.36 23.00 -1.40
CA GLY A 137 -6.30 23.60 -0.45
C GLY A 137 -6.12 25.04 0.05
N SER A 138 -4.99 25.73 -0.17
CA SER A 138 -4.90 27.17 0.17
C SER A 138 -5.27 28.04 -1.03
N VAL A 139 -6.54 28.01 -1.41
CA VAL A 139 -7.19 29.09 -2.16
C VAL A 139 -8.50 29.43 -1.46
N HIS A 140 -8.41 30.28 -0.44
CA HIS A 140 -9.39 31.31 -0.10
C HIS A 140 -8.65 32.45 0.61
#